data_AF-A0A1F6R8J1-F1
#
_entry.id   AF-A0A1F6R8J1-F1
#
_cell.length_a   1.000
_cell.length_b   1.000
_cell.length_c   1.000
_cell.angle_alpha   90.00
_cell.angle_beta   90.00
_cell.angle_gamma   90.00
#
_symmetry.space_group_name_H-M   'P 1'
#
loop_
_entity.id
_entity.type
_entity.pdbx_description
1 polymer ?
#
loop_
_entity_poly.entity_id
_entity_poly.type
_entity_poly.pdbx_seq_one_letter_code
_entity_poly.pdbx_strand_id
1 'polypeptide(L)'
;MLNCVVCGGKNPKFSLPLTKKDGEWVLNPVCGGCKAGLMAEAHAEGRSTRIFSLAGSEIEAAKRNGNVLKFRPFLDAFAKANVSVDTYRKDGDKREQLTKA
;
A
#
# COMPACT_ATOMS: atom_id res chain seq x y z
N MET A 1 19.43 -5.97 -4.31
CA MET A 1 19.11 -6.35 -5.70
C MET A 1 17.76 -7.06 -5.67
N LEU A 2 16.79 -6.63 -6.46
CA LEU A 2 15.47 -7.27 -6.50
C LEU A 2 15.56 -8.63 -7.21
N ASN A 3 14.80 -9.60 -6.72
CA ASN A 3 14.72 -10.94 -7.31
C ASN A 3 13.33 -11.16 -7.92
N CYS A 4 13.28 -11.98 -8.96
CA CYS A 4 12.03 -12.42 -9.57
C CYS A 4 11.19 -13.19 -8.54
N VAL A 5 9.94 -12.80 -8.33
CA VAL A 5 9.05 -13.46 -7.35
C VAL A 5 8.60 -14.85 -7.78
N VAL A 6 8.74 -15.19 -9.07
CA VAL A 6 8.33 -16.48 -9.63
C VAL A 6 9.44 -17.51 -9.54
N CYS A 7 10.67 -17.15 -9.92
CA CYS A 7 11.78 -18.10 -10.05
C CYS A 7 13.00 -17.78 -9.17
N GLY A 8 12.98 -16.68 -8.39
CA GLY A 8 14.12 -16.22 -7.60
C GLY A 8 15.29 -15.65 -8.42
N GLY A 9 15.19 -15.63 -9.75
CA GLY A 9 16.24 -15.14 -10.65
C GLY A 9 16.58 -13.65 -10.45
N LYS A 10 17.82 -13.28 -10.79
CA LYS A 10 18.33 -11.90 -10.70
C LYS A 10 17.88 -11.05 -11.90
N ASN A 11 18.05 -9.73 -11.78
CA ASN A 11 17.78 -8.74 -12.83
C ASN A 11 16.33 -8.74 -13.37
N PRO A 12 15.32 -8.60 -12.51
CA PRO A 12 13.96 -8.37 -12.98
C PRO A 12 13.88 -7.05 -13.77
N LYS A 13 13.10 -7.05 -14.84
CA LYS A 13 12.85 -5.86 -15.68
C LYS A 13 11.39 -5.43 -15.66
N PHE A 14 10.52 -6.27 -15.12
CA PHE A 14 9.08 -6.11 -15.08
C PHE A 14 8.59 -6.22 -13.65
N SER A 15 7.33 -5.88 -13.43
CA SER A 15 6.63 -6.13 -12.17
C SER A 15 5.20 -6.58 -12.44
N LEU A 16 4.72 -7.50 -11.62
CA LEU A 16 3.28 -7.71 -11.43
C LEU A 16 2.66 -6.48 -10.73
N PRO A 17 1.33 -6.38 -10.65
CA PRO A 17 0.66 -5.30 -9.93
C PRO A 17 1.23 -5.15 -8.51
N LEU A 18 1.35 -3.91 -8.05
CA LEU A 18 1.81 -3.61 -6.70
C LEU A 18 0.90 -4.28 -5.67
N THR A 19 1.49 -4.85 -4.64
CA THR A 19 0.76 -5.39 -3.48
C THR A 19 0.98 -4.50 -2.28
N LYS A 20 0.03 -4.51 -1.34
CA LYS A 20 0.18 -3.76 -0.09
C LYS A 20 0.68 -4.72 0.99
N LYS A 21 1.83 -4.41 1.59
CA LYS A 21 2.45 -5.17 2.67
C LYS A 21 2.84 -4.21 3.79
N ASP A 22 2.40 -4.49 5.01
CA ASP A 22 2.71 -3.67 6.21
C ASP A 22 2.40 -2.18 6.05
N GLY A 23 1.35 -1.86 5.28
CA GLY A 23 0.92 -0.48 5.01
C GLY A 23 1.59 0.16 3.79
N GLU A 24 2.61 -0.46 3.22
CA GLU A 24 3.37 0.05 2.08
C GLU A 24 3.04 -0.69 0.79
N TRP A 25 3.04 0.02 -0.33
CA TRP A 25 2.97 -0.55 -1.66
C TRP A 25 4.34 -1.08 -2.06
N VAL A 26 4.42 -2.38 -2.31
CA VAL A 26 5.65 -3.10 -2.65
C VAL A 26 5.63 -3.61 -4.08
N LEU A 27 6.82 -3.71 -4.67
CA LEU A 27 7.04 -4.24 -6.00
C LEU A 27 6.90 -5.76 -6.00
N ASN A 28 6.51 -6.31 -7.15
CA ASN A 28 6.48 -7.75 -7.40
C ASN A 28 7.33 -8.05 -8.64
N PRO A 29 8.66 -8.03 -8.53
CA PRO A 29 9.55 -8.05 -9.69
C PRO A 29 9.46 -9.36 -10.47
N VAL A 30 9.51 -9.28 -11.80
CA VAL A 30 9.44 -10.43 -12.72
C VAL A 30 10.51 -10.32 -13.79
N CYS A 31 11.20 -11.43 -14.07
CA CYS A 31 12.19 -11.52 -15.14
C CYS A 31 11.53 -11.73 -16.51
N GLY A 32 12.26 -11.53 -17.60
CA GLY A 32 11.72 -11.68 -18.96
C GLY A 32 11.18 -13.09 -19.26
N GLY A 33 11.84 -14.14 -18.78
CA GLY A 33 11.40 -15.52 -18.96
C GLY A 33 10.06 -15.80 -18.27
N CYS A 34 9.95 -15.47 -16.98
CA CYS A 34 8.70 -15.65 -16.23
C CYS A 34 7.57 -14.77 -16.75
N LYS A 35 7.86 -13.57 -17.28
CA LYS A 35 6.85 -12.73 -17.95
C LYS A 35 6.19 -13.48 -19.11
N ALA A 36 6.99 -14.11 -19.97
CA ALA A 36 6.46 -14.85 -21.12
C ALA A 36 5.60 -16.04 -20.65
N GLY A 37 6.07 -16.80 -19.66
CA GLY A 37 5.31 -17.92 -19.09
C GLY A 37 3.97 -17.48 -18.49
N LEU A 38 3.96 -16.45 -17.65
CA LEU A 38 2.74 -15.91 -17.03
C LEU A 38 1.73 -15.39 -18.06
N MET A 39 2.20 -14.80 -19.16
CA MET A 39 1.31 -14.33 -20.23
C MET A 39 0.75 -15.50 -21.05
N ALA A 40 1.56 -16.52 -21.34
CA ALA A 40 1.12 -17.71 -22.05
C ALA A 40 0.09 -18.51 -21.22
N GLU A 41 0.34 -18.69 -19.93
CA GLU A 41 -0.57 -19.37 -19.01
C GLU A 41 -1.90 -18.63 -18.87
N ALA A 42 -1.85 -17.31 -18.65
CA ALA A 42 -3.08 -16.51 -18.59
C ALA A 42 -3.89 -16.60 -19.89
N HIS A 43 -3.22 -16.52 -21.05
CA HIS A 43 -3.89 -16.66 -22.34
C HIS A 43 -4.51 -18.06 -22.52
N ALA A 44 -3.82 -19.13 -22.11
CA ALA A 44 -4.34 -20.49 -22.15
C ALA A 44 -5.59 -20.66 -21.26
N GLU A 45 -5.66 -19.92 -20.15
CA GLU A 45 -6.84 -19.87 -19.27
C GLU A 45 -7.94 -18.91 -19.76
N GLY A 46 -7.78 -18.26 -20.91
CA GLY A 46 -8.71 -17.22 -21.40
C GLY A 46 -8.71 -15.96 -20.53
N ARG A 47 -7.64 -15.73 -19.78
CA ARG A 47 -7.44 -14.57 -18.88
C ARG A 47 -6.41 -13.61 -19.47
N SER A 48 -6.36 -12.41 -18.89
CA SER A 48 -5.30 -11.45 -19.18
C SER A 48 -4.51 -11.14 -17.90
N THR A 49 -3.19 -11.12 -18.02
CA THR A 49 -2.29 -10.70 -16.93
C THR A 49 -1.73 -9.32 -17.23
N ARG A 50 -1.85 -8.42 -16.26
CA ARG A 50 -1.24 -7.09 -16.31
C ARG A 50 0.19 -7.17 -15.80
N ILE A 51 1.14 -6.79 -16.65
CA ILE A 51 2.57 -6.71 -16.32
C ILE A 51 3.07 -5.32 -16.70
N PHE A 52 3.79 -4.69 -15.78
CA PHE A 52 4.30 -3.33 -15.92
C PHE A 52 5.82 -3.34 -16.04
N SER A 53 6.41 -2.23 -16.50
CA SER A 53 7.86 -2.03 -16.36
C SER A 53 8.23 -1.90 -14.88
N LEU A 54 9.41 -2.39 -14.52
CA LEU A 54 9.89 -2.28 -13.14
C LEU A 54 10.04 -0.80 -12.73
N ALA A 55 10.66 0.01 -13.58
CA ALA A 55 10.84 1.45 -13.34
C ALA A 55 9.51 2.21 -13.17
N GLY A 56 8.49 1.89 -13.97
CA GLY A 56 7.16 2.50 -13.81
C GLY A 56 6.49 2.10 -12.50
N SER A 57 6.69 0.84 -12.08
CA SER A 57 6.15 0.32 -10.82
C SER A 57 6.86 0.94 -9.60
N GLU A 58 8.16 1.20 -9.69
CA GLU A 58 8.93 1.92 -8.67
C GLU A 58 8.41 3.34 -8.45
N ILE A 59 8.19 4.08 -9.53
CA ILE A 59 7.63 5.43 -9.48
C ILE A 59 6.23 5.41 -8.86
N GLU A 60 5.38 4.47 -9.27
CA GLU A 60 4.02 4.36 -8.76
C GLU A 60 3.98 3.93 -7.29
N ALA A 61 4.84 3.01 -6.86
CA ALA A 61 4.98 2.60 -5.46
C ALA A 61 5.41 3.79 -4.59
N ALA A 62 6.44 4.53 -5.03
CA ALA A 62 6.91 5.74 -4.36
C ALA A 62 5.80 6.80 -4.25
N LYS A 63 5.03 7.02 -5.32
CA LYS A 63 3.91 7.97 -5.32
C LYS A 63 2.82 7.55 -4.32
N ARG A 64 2.41 6.28 -4.33
CA ARG A 64 1.37 5.79 -3.42
C ARG A 64 1.82 5.85 -1.96
N ASN A 65 3.05 5.44 -1.68
CA ASN A 65 3.63 5.50 -0.33
C ASN A 65 3.78 6.94 0.14
N GLY A 66 4.23 7.85 -0.74
CA GLY A 66 4.29 9.28 -0.46
C GLY A 66 2.91 9.89 -0.17
N ASN A 67 1.87 9.48 -0.89
CA ASN A 67 0.51 9.91 -0.61
C ASN A 67 0.02 9.42 0.76
N VAL A 68 0.29 8.16 1.12
CA VAL A 68 -0.04 7.62 2.45
C VAL A 68 0.60 8.48 3.55
N LEU A 69 1.87 8.87 3.39
CA LEU A 69 2.56 9.73 4.35
C LEU A 69 1.97 11.14 4.44
N LYS A 70 1.54 11.72 3.31
CA LYS A 70 0.91 13.06 3.29
C LYS A 70 -0.46 13.10 3.96
N PHE A 71 -1.23 12.01 3.86
CA PHE A 71 -2.57 11.95 4.44
C PHE A 71 -2.60 11.43 5.88
N ARG A 72 -1.56 10.72 6.36
CA ARG A 72 -1.47 10.24 7.74
C ARG A 72 -1.69 11.34 8.79
N PRO A 73 -1.05 12.53 8.72
CA PRO A 73 -1.30 13.59 9.68
C PRO A 73 -2.75 14.07 9.72
N PHE A 74 -3.40 14.15 8.54
CA PHE A 74 -4.80 14.55 8.44
C PHE A 74 -5.72 13.47 9.05
N LEU A 75 -5.46 12.19 8.75
CA LEU A 75 -6.21 11.08 9.32
C LEU A 75 -6.02 10.96 10.83
N ASP A 76 -4.80 11.17 11.34
CA ASP A 76 -4.51 11.17 12.77
C ASP A 76 -5.19 12.34 13.49
N ALA A 77 -5.22 13.53 12.88
CA ALA A 77 -5.95 14.67 13.42
C ALA A 77 -7.45 14.43 13.43
N PHE A 78 -8.02 13.87 12.35
CA PHE A 78 -9.43 13.53 12.26
C PHE A 78 -9.82 12.41 13.23
N ALA A 79 -8.98 11.38 13.40
CA ALA A 79 -9.18 10.32 14.37
C ALA A 79 -9.15 10.84 15.81
N LYS A 80 -8.18 11.70 16.17
CA LYS A 80 -8.12 12.36 17.49
C LYS A 80 -9.34 13.25 17.73
N ALA A 81 -9.79 13.99 16.73
CA ALA A 81 -10.98 14.84 16.83
C ALA A 81 -12.25 14.00 17.08
N ASN A 82 -12.46 12.89 16.38
CA ASN A 82 -13.63 12.04 16.61
C ASN A 82 -13.59 11.29 17.94
N VAL A 83 -12.41 10.86 18.43
CA VAL A 83 -12.27 10.30 19.78
C VAL A 83 -12.66 11.32 20.84
N SER A 84 -12.33 12.60 20.65
CA SER A 84 -12.75 13.64 21.58
C SER A 84 -14.28 13.84 21.59
N VAL A 85 -14.95 13.76 20.44
CA VAL A 85 -16.41 13.94 20.34
C VAL A 85 -17.19 12.80 21.03
N ASP A 86 -16.70 11.56 20.95
CA ASP A 86 -17.33 10.43 21.65
C ASP A 86 -17.10 10.46 23.18
N THR A 87 -16.02 11.09 23.65
CA THR A 87 -15.81 11.29 25.10
C THR A 87 -16.68 12.39 25.71
N TYR A 88 -17.27 13.29 24.91
CA TYR A 88 -18.16 14.35 25.41
C TYR A 88 -19.65 14.02 25.24
N ARG A 89 -20.03 12.94 24.55
CA ARG A 89 -21.43 12.49 24.51
C ARG A 89 -21.74 11.51 25.64
N LYS A 90 -21.43 11.91 26.87
CA LYS A 90 -22.01 11.33 28.08
C LYS A 90 -22.18 12.40 29.16
N ASP A 91 -22.83 13.51 28.80
CA ASP A 91 -23.45 14.40 29.78
C ASP A 91 -24.66 13.69 30.39
N GLY A 92 -24.38 12.92 31.44
CA GLY A 92 -25.30 12.63 32.52
C GLY A 92 -24.58 12.93 33.82
N ASP A 93 -24.76 14.16 34.30
CA ASP A 93 -24.44 14.62 35.66
C ASP A 93 -22.97 14.67 36.13
N LYS A 94 -22.37 15.86 35.99
CA LYS A 94 -21.64 16.66 37.01
C LYS A 94 -20.36 17.27 36.46
N ARG A 95 -20.36 18.62 36.43
CA ARG A 95 -19.17 19.44 36.16
C ARG A 95 -18.32 19.53 37.43
N GLU A 96 -17.07 19.11 37.35
CA GLU A 96 -16.04 19.55 38.28
C GLU A 96 -14.82 20.04 37.49
N GLN A 97 -14.37 21.25 37.84
CA GLN A 97 -13.23 21.93 37.22
C GLN A 97 -11.95 21.22 37.64
N LEU A 98 -11.10 20.83 36.69
CA LEU A 98 -9.72 20.43 36.99
C LEU A 98 -8.78 21.61 36.76
N THR A 99 -8.45 22.27 37.86
CA THR A 99 -7.34 23.20 38.01
C THR A 99 -6.01 22.51 37.69
N LYS A 100 -5.16 23.23 36.95
CA LYS A 100 -3.77 22.86 36.66
C LYS A 100 -2.93 22.79 37.94
N ALA A 101 -2.08 21.78 38.04
CA ALA A 101 -0.80 21.81 38.76
C ALA A 101 0.29 21.33 37.79
#